data_AF-A0A2W6DWB8-F1
#
_entry.id   AF-A0A2W6DWB8-F1
#
_cell.length_a   1.000
_cell.length_b   1.000
_cell.length_c   1.000
_cell.angle_alpha   90.00
_cell.angle_beta   90.00
_cell.angle_gamma   90.00
#
_symmetry.space_group_name_H-M   'P 1'
#
loop_
_entity.id
_entity.type
_entity.pdbx_description
1 polymer ?
#
loop_
_entity_poly.entity_id
_entity_poly.type
_entity_poly.pdbx_seq_one_letter_code
_entity_poly.pdbx_strand_id
1 'polypeptide(L)' 'MPDQRLSLDLADAIELSEMLTFLGDWLAGRDTELLARSLNRVVGHDIDNLVSLQTDLAHFVLLLNGDNGDRLFGGNDRQR' A
#
# COMPACT_ATOMS: atom_id res chain seq x y z
N MET A 1 -18.56 -9.19 -23.88
CA MET A 1 -17.47 -9.76 -23.08
C MET A 1 -18.06 -10.12 -21.74
N PRO A 2 -17.92 -11.37 -21.23
CA PRO A 2 -18.35 -11.64 -19.86
C PRO A 2 -17.53 -10.72 -18.95
N ASP A 3 -18.19 -10.15 -17.96
CA ASP A 3 -17.60 -9.31 -16.93
C ASP A 3 -16.56 -10.17 -16.20
N GLN A 4 -15.28 -10.02 -16.57
CA GLN A 4 -14.17 -10.69 -15.89
C GLN A 4 -13.96 -9.98 -14.56
N ARG A 5 -14.85 -10.23 -13.61
CA ARG A 5 -14.62 -9.84 -12.22
C ARG A 5 -13.50 -10.72 -11.68
N LEU A 6 -12.33 -10.11 -11.52
CA LEU A 6 -11.27 -10.67 -10.70
C LEU A 6 -11.83 -10.82 -9.29
N SER A 7 -11.99 -12.06 -8.85
CA SER A 7 -12.32 -12.41 -7.47
C SER A 7 -11.07 -13.05 -6.89
N LEU A 8 -10.48 -12.44 -5.87
CA LEU A 8 -9.47 -13.11 -5.05
C LEU A 8 -10.18 -14.10 -4.12
N ASP A 9 -9.66 -15.30 -4.00
CA ASP A 9 -10.04 -16.18 -2.89
C ASP A 9 -9.27 -15.82 -1.61
N LEU A 10 -9.59 -16.48 -0.50
CA LEU A 10 -8.99 -16.19 0.79
C LEU A 10 -7.47 -16.50 0.81
N ALA A 11 -7.04 -17.57 0.15
CA ALA A 11 -5.63 -17.95 0.13
C ALA A 11 -4.83 -16.95 -0.70
N ASP A 12 -5.33 -16.57 -1.88
CA ASP A 12 -4.73 -15.55 -2.73
C ASP A 12 -4.64 -14.20 -1.99
N ALA A 13 -5.68 -13.83 -1.24
CA ALA A 13 -5.71 -12.57 -0.50
C ALA A 13 -4.68 -12.53 0.62
N ILE A 14 -4.47 -13.66 1.31
CA ILE A 14 -3.43 -13.82 2.33
C ILE A 14 -2.05 -13.69 1.69
N GLU A 15 -1.77 -14.44 0.62
CA GLU A 15 -0.47 -14.41 -0.07
C GLU A 15 -0.14 -13.01 -0.59
N LEU A 16 -1.13 -12.33 -1.17
CA LEU A 16 -0.97 -10.95 -1.63
C LEU A 16 -0.69 -9.99 -0.46
N SER A 17 -1.40 -10.15 0.67
CA SER A 17 -1.18 -9.35 1.89
C SER A 17 0.24 -9.53 2.44
N GLU A 18 0.75 -10.77 2.48
CA GLU A 18 2.12 -11.09 2.90
C GLU A 18 3.16 -10.48 1.94
N MET A 19 2.94 -10.59 0.62
CA MET A 19 3.84 -10.02 -0.37
C MET A 19 3.89 -8.48 -0.27
N LEU A 20 2.76 -7.82 -0.11
CA LEU A 20 2.69 -6.36 0.02
C LEU A 20 3.35 -5.88 1.32
N THR A 21 3.17 -6.62 2.42
CA THR A 21 3.85 -6.35 3.70
C THR A 21 5.37 -6.49 3.54
N PHE A 22 5.83 -7.58 2.92
CA PHE A 22 7.25 -7.79 2.61
C PHE A 22 7.83 -6.64 1.78
N LEU A 23 7.10 -6.17 0.75
CA LEU A 23 7.54 -5.03 -0.05
C LEU A 23 7.61 -3.75 0.78
N GLY A 24 6.63 -3.48 1.64
CA GLY A 24 6.65 -2.34 2.56
C GLY A 24 7.87 -2.36 3.47
N ASP A 25 8.14 -3.49 4.12
CA ASP A 25 9.29 -3.68 5.00
C ASP A 25 10.63 -3.54 4.24
N TRP A 26 10.70 -4.06 3.02
CA TRP A 26 11.87 -3.92 2.17
C TRP A 26 12.13 -2.45 1.78
N LEU A 27 11.08 -1.71 1.43
CA LEU A 27 11.19 -0.28 1.10
C LEU A 27 11.58 0.58 2.30
N ALA A 28 11.18 0.20 3.51
CA ALA A 28 11.58 0.83 4.78
C ALA A 28 12.96 0.38 5.30
N GLY A 29 13.61 -0.53 4.57
CA GLY A 29 14.88 -1.13 4.94
C GLY A 29 16.07 -0.17 4.83
N ARG A 30 17.28 -0.73 4.99
CA ARG A 30 18.53 0.06 5.03
C ARG A 30 18.82 0.83 3.74
N ASP A 31 18.28 0.38 2.62
CA ASP A 31 18.51 0.96 1.29
C ASP A 31 17.42 1.97 0.87
N THR A 32 16.61 2.45 1.82
CA THR A 32 15.49 3.40 1.59
C THR A 32 15.89 4.57 0.68
N GLU A 33 17.04 5.22 0.91
CA GLU A 33 17.48 6.36 0.09
C GLU A 33 17.82 5.97 -1.36
N LEU A 34 18.43 4.80 -1.56
CA LEU A 34 18.75 4.30 -2.89
C LEU A 34 17.47 3.98 -3.68
N LEU A 35 16.50 3.36 -3.00
CA LEU A 35 15.19 3.03 -3.57
C LEU A 35 14.40 4.30 -3.89
N ALA A 36 14.39 5.30 -3.01
CA ALA A 36 13.76 6.59 -3.26
C ALA A 36 14.31 7.28 -4.51
N ARG A 37 15.65 7.33 -4.65
CA ARG A 37 16.29 7.89 -5.86
C ARG A 37 15.96 7.08 -7.11
N SER A 38 15.86 5.76 -6.99
CA SER A 38 15.48 4.90 -8.11
C SER A 38 14.04 5.16 -8.55
N LEU A 39 13.12 5.24 -7.59
CA LEU A 39 11.71 5.53 -7.83
C LEU A 39 11.53 6.91 -8.47
N ASN A 40 12.21 7.93 -7.98
CA ASN A 40 12.15 9.28 -8.56
C ASN A 40 12.63 9.31 -10.02
N ARG A 41 13.63 8.50 -10.39
CA ARG A 41 14.05 8.38 -11.80
C ARG A 41 12.99 7.75 -12.70
N VAL A 42 12.15 6.87 -12.16
CA VAL A 42 11.09 6.20 -12.92
C VAL A 42 9.84 7.09 -13.01
N VAL A 43 9.44 7.72 -11.91
CA VAL A 43 8.22 8.52 -11.81
C VAL A 43 8.41 9.95 -12.34
N GLY A 44 9.65 10.46 -12.35
CA GLY A 44 9.98 11.77 -12.93
C GLY A 44 9.63 12.99 -12.06
N HIS A 45 9.21 12.79 -10.81
CA HIS A 45 8.94 13.87 -9.86
C HIS A 45 9.60 13.63 -8.48
N ASP A 46 9.89 14.73 -7.77
CA ASP A 46 10.73 14.75 -6.57
C ASP A 46 9.96 14.64 -5.24
N ILE A 47 8.63 14.57 -5.28
CA ILE A 47 7.81 14.69 -4.08
C ILE A 47 7.61 13.30 -3.47
N ASP A 48 8.21 13.02 -2.32
CA ASP A 48 7.90 11.94 -1.35
C ASP A 48 7.26 10.63 -1.89
N ASN A 49 7.67 10.19 -3.09
CA ASN A 49 7.01 9.10 -3.81
C ASN A 49 7.14 7.78 -3.02
N LEU A 50 8.25 7.62 -2.31
CA LEU A 50 8.51 6.40 -1.55
C LEU A 50 7.65 6.32 -0.29
N VAL A 51 7.39 7.44 0.38
CA VAL A 51 6.50 7.48 1.56
C VAL A 51 5.05 7.26 1.13
N SER A 52 4.66 7.87 0.01
CA SER A 52 3.33 7.67 -0.59
C SER A 52 3.12 6.21 -0.98
N LEU A 53 4.10 5.59 -1.66
CA LEU A 53 4.05 4.18 -2.03
C LEU A 53 3.95 3.26 -0.81
N GLN A 54 4.73 3.50 0.25
CA GLN A 54 4.63 2.70 1.49
C GLN A 54 3.25 2.83 2.14
N THR A 55 2.67 4.04 2.12
CA THR A 55 1.32 4.30 2.63
C THR A 55 0.27 3.53 1.84
N ASP A 56 0.38 3.55 0.51
CA ASP A 56 -0.53 2.82 -0.38
C ASP A 56 -0.43 1.29 -0.17
N LEU A 57 0.79 0.75 -0.03
CA LEU A 57 0.99 -0.66 0.29
C LEU A 57 0.32 -1.06 1.62
N ALA A 58 0.50 -0.24 2.67
CA ALA A 58 -0.15 -0.47 3.96
C ALA A 58 -1.69 -0.43 3.87
N HIS A 59 -2.25 0.48 3.07
CA HIS A 59 -3.69 0.53 2.82
C HIS A 59 -4.20 -0.72 2.09
N PHE A 60 -3.47 -1.25 1.11
CA PHE A 60 -3.88 -2.47 0.42
C PHE A 60 -3.87 -3.70 1.35
N VAL A 61 -2.87 -3.83 2.22
CA VAL A 61 -2.82 -4.88 3.25
C VAL A 61 -4.05 -4.79 4.17
N LEU A 62 -4.40 -3.58 4.60
CA LEU A 62 -5.58 -3.34 5.43
C LEU A 62 -6.89 -3.80 4.74
N LEU A 63 -7.06 -3.39 3.48
CA LEU A 63 -8.22 -3.75 2.66
C LEU A 63 -8.33 -5.27 2.44
N LEU A 64 -7.20 -5.94 2.20
CA LEU A 64 -7.17 -7.40 2.01
C LEU A 64 -7.49 -8.16 3.30
N ASN A 65 -7.13 -7.60 4.46
CA ASN A 65 -7.42 -8.19 5.76
C ASN A 65 -8.86 -7.91 6.25
N GLY A 66 -9.67 -7.20 5.45
CA GLY A 66 -11.08 -6.90 5.77
C GLY A 66 -11.26 -5.80 6.82
N ASP A 67 -10.21 -5.05 7.16
CA ASP A 67 -10.34 -3.84 7.98
C ASP A 67 -10.67 -2.69 7.03
N ASN A 68 -11.97 -2.41 6.89
CA ASN A 68 -12.41 -1.24 6.14
C ASN A 68 -11.85 -0.02 6.87
N GLY A 69 -10.94 0.72 6.23
CA GLY A 69 -10.17 1.86 6.78
C GLY A 69 -10.95 3.03 7.41
N ASP A 70 -12.22 2.84 7.75
CA ASP A 70 -13.05 3.68 8.63
C ASP A 70 -12.35 3.99 9.97
N ARG A 71 -11.50 3.08 10.48
CA ARG A 71 -10.63 3.37 11.65
C ARG A 71 -9.45 4.29 11.37
N LEU A 72 -8.98 4.38 10.12
CA LEU A 72 -7.87 5.25 9.72
C LEU A 72 -8.34 6.65 9.31
N PHE A 73 -9.57 6.78 8.80
CA PHE A 73 -10.16 8.07 8.40
C PHE A 73 -11.15 8.65 9.45
N GLY A 74 -11.57 7.88 10.45
CA GLY A 74 -12.49 8.29 11.52
C GLY A 74 -11.92 9.20 12.62
N GLY A 75 -10.80 9.89 12.34
CA GLY A 75 -10.08 10.73 13.30
C GLY A 75 -10.27 12.24 13.14
N ASN A 76 -11.14 12.70 12.23
CA ASN A 76 -11.37 14.12 11.99
C ASN A 76 -12.82 14.60 12.04
N ASP A 77 -13.71 13.87 12.70
CA ASP A 77 -14.93 14.45 13.25
C ASP A 77 -14.64 14.97 14.68
N ARG A 78 -13.90 16.08 14.75
CA ARG A 78 -14.01 17.01 15.87
C ARG A 78 -14.92 18.16 15.44
N GLN A 79 -15.95 18.40 16.27
CA GLN A 79 -16.55 19.71 16.55
C GLN A 79 -17.81 20.08 15.74
N ARG A 80 -18.97 19.70 16.28
CA ARG A 80 -20.13 20.60 16.44
C ARG A 80 -20.79 20.39 17.79
#